data_AF-A0A956HRS0-F1
#
_entry.id   AF-A0A956HRS0-F1
#
_cell.length_a   1.000
_cell.length_b   1.000
_cell.length_c   1.000
_cell.angle_alpha   90.00
_cell.angle_beta   90.00
_cell.angle_gamma   90.00
#
_symmetry.space_group_name_H-M   'P 1'
#
loop_
_entity.id
_entity.type
_entity.pdbx_description
1 polymer ?
#
loop_
_entity_poly.entity_id
_entity_poly.type
_entity_poly.pdbx_seq_one_letter_code
_entity_poly.pdbx_strand_id
1 'polypeptide(L)'
;MGQDPASLRRVVAKRSTGLSPLRHLAAIVALGGWIALFMGGTLVDTAPFRGQVDAWIRSLIAPELPGPAGVGASVVVVLLCWTPTNIALLSLVSGVLGTLGRSATLSDDEDSAEIDTINPVTSALIRSLFVYLVVISGVLIIVETPFSMPTQGQYVRLAGLLSLLCFVVSYTPSLFARLLRASADSVQRRVGRNDPGKS
;
A
#
# COMPACT_ATOMS: atom_id res chain seq x y z
N MET A 1 -52.28 18.35 -18.90
CA MET A 1 -51.15 17.54 -18.39
C MET A 1 -49.87 18.31 -18.72
N GLY A 2 -49.50 19.28 -17.89
CA GLY A 2 -48.34 20.14 -18.12
C GLY A 2 -47.22 19.76 -17.17
N GLN A 3 -46.09 19.29 -17.70
CA GLN A 3 -44.87 19.10 -16.91
C GLN A 3 -44.34 20.48 -16.51
N ASP A 4 -44.26 20.71 -15.20
CA ASP A 4 -43.77 21.94 -14.60
C ASP A 4 -42.28 22.15 -14.95
N PRO A 5 -41.89 23.23 -15.65
CA PRO A 5 -40.50 23.52 -15.99
C PRO A 5 -39.59 23.72 -14.76
N ALA A 6 -40.15 23.91 -13.56
CA ALA A 6 -39.39 23.94 -12.31
C ALA A 6 -38.85 22.55 -11.91
N SER A 7 -39.51 21.46 -12.34
CA SER A 7 -39.03 20.09 -12.11
C SER A 7 -37.78 19.78 -12.93
N LEU A 8 -37.71 20.26 -14.18
CA LEU A 8 -36.54 20.12 -15.06
C LEU A 8 -35.33 20.92 -14.57
N ARG A 9 -35.54 22.10 -13.95
CA ARG A 9 -34.43 22.91 -13.41
C ARG A 9 -33.79 22.31 -12.15
N ARG A 10 -34.50 21.48 -11.38
CA ARG A 10 -33.91 20.77 -10.22
C ARG A 10 -32.98 19.63 -10.62
N VAL A 11 -33.21 19.00 -11.77
CA VAL A 11 -32.36 17.89 -12.26
C VAL A 11 -31.01 18.41 -12.77
N VAL A 12 -30.94 19.67 -13.21
CA VAL A 12 -29.73 20.25 -13.83
C VAL A 12 -28.78 20.89 -12.80
N ALA A 13 -29.23 21.20 -11.59
CA ALA A 13 -28.52 22.09 -10.68
C ALA A 13 -28.02 21.41 -9.39
N LYS A 14 -27.20 20.36 -9.51
CA LYS A 14 -26.07 20.11 -8.57
C LYS A 14 -25.15 18.96 -9.02
N ARG A 15 -24.47 19.10 -10.16
CA ARG A 15 -23.21 18.37 -10.37
C ARG A 15 -22.11 19.03 -9.55
N SER A 16 -22.21 19.00 -8.22
CA SER A 16 -21.02 19.14 -7.39
C SER A 16 -20.26 17.84 -7.56
N THR A 17 -19.11 17.88 -8.21
CA THR A 17 -18.12 16.79 -8.16
C THR A 17 -18.08 16.26 -6.73
N GLY A 18 -18.52 15.01 -6.51
CA GLY A 18 -18.85 14.45 -5.18
C GLY A 18 -17.66 14.28 -4.24
N LEU A 19 -16.49 14.84 -4.56
CA LEU A 19 -15.34 14.89 -3.68
C LEU A 19 -15.32 16.19 -2.90
N SER A 20 -15.35 16.08 -1.58
CA SER A 20 -14.87 17.14 -0.69
C SER A 20 -13.47 17.60 -1.16
N PRO A 21 -13.19 18.92 -1.22
CA PRO A 21 -11.88 19.46 -1.62
C PRO A 21 -10.71 18.81 -0.87
N LEU A 22 -10.94 18.41 0.38
CA LEU A 22 -9.97 17.72 1.21
C LEU A 22 -9.56 16.35 0.63
N ARG A 23 -10.50 15.58 0.09
CA ARG A 23 -10.21 14.28 -0.54
C ARG A 23 -9.44 14.44 -1.84
N HIS A 24 -9.75 15.51 -2.58
CA HIS A 24 -9.03 15.81 -3.82
C HIS A 24 -7.58 16.21 -3.53
N LEU A 25 -7.37 17.08 -2.53
CA LEU A 25 -6.04 17.43 -2.04
C LEU A 25 -5.28 16.19 -1.54
N ALA A 26 -5.93 15.33 -0.75
CA ALA A 26 -5.33 14.09 -0.28
C ALA A 26 -4.90 13.16 -1.42
N ALA A 27 -5.69 13.07 -2.50
CA ALA A 27 -5.34 12.28 -3.68
C ALA A 27 -4.11 12.84 -4.41
N ILE A 28 -4.04 14.17 -4.59
CA ILE A 28 -2.88 14.83 -5.19
C ILE A 28 -1.62 14.62 -4.35
N VAL A 29 -1.72 14.80 -3.03
CA VAL A 29 -0.60 14.58 -2.10
C VAL A 29 -0.16 13.13 -2.09
N ALA A 30 -1.09 12.18 -2.08
CA ALA A 30 -0.77 10.75 -2.15
C ALA A 30 -0.09 10.38 -3.48
N LEU A 31 -0.56 10.93 -4.61
CA LEU A 31 0.05 10.70 -5.92
C LEU A 31 1.46 11.30 -5.99
N GLY A 32 1.63 12.54 -5.53
CA GLY A 32 2.94 13.20 -5.46
C GLY A 32 3.91 12.45 -4.55
N GLY A 33 3.43 11.99 -3.38
CA GLY A 33 4.20 11.17 -2.45
C GLY A 33 4.59 9.81 -3.05
N TRP A 34 3.69 9.17 -3.80
CA TRP A 34 3.99 7.93 -4.52
C TRP A 34 5.11 8.14 -5.55
N ILE A 35 5.03 9.19 -6.37
CA ILE A 35 6.05 9.52 -7.38
C ILE A 35 7.40 9.81 -6.69
N ALA A 36 7.40 10.61 -5.63
CA ALA A 36 8.61 10.95 -4.89
C ALA A 36 9.27 9.71 -4.26
N LEU A 37 8.48 8.82 -3.66
CA LEU A 37 8.97 7.55 -3.12
C LEU A 37 9.52 6.63 -4.21
N PHE A 38 8.84 6.53 -5.35
CA PHE A 38 9.25 5.68 -6.46
C PHE A 38 10.59 6.17 -7.05
N MET A 39 10.71 7.48 -7.26
CA MET A 39 11.95 8.11 -7.71
C MET A 39 13.07 7.96 -6.67
N GLY A 40 12.77 8.17 -5.39
CA GLY A 40 13.72 7.99 -4.29
C GLY A 40 14.29 6.57 -4.23
N GLY A 41 13.42 5.55 -4.26
CA GLY A 41 13.86 4.15 -4.26
C GLY A 41 14.60 3.72 -5.54
N THR A 42 14.40 4.44 -6.65
CA THR A 42 15.10 4.19 -7.93
C THR A 42 16.47 4.86 -7.98
N LEU A 43 16.58 6.09 -7.50
CA LEU A 43 17.74 6.96 -7.74
C LEU A 43 18.69 7.08 -6.56
N VAL A 44 18.22 6.86 -5.32
CA VAL A 44 19.03 7.07 -4.12
C VAL A 44 19.74 5.77 -3.74
N ASP A 45 21.08 5.79 -3.79
CA ASP A 45 21.88 4.71 -3.20
C ASP A 45 21.84 4.81 -1.67
N THR A 46 21.23 3.80 -1.04
CA THR A 46 21.12 3.71 0.42
C THR A 46 22.34 3.07 1.09
N ALA A 47 23.30 2.51 0.34
CA ALA A 47 24.49 1.87 0.90
C ALA A 47 25.28 2.74 1.92
N PRO A 48 25.63 4.01 1.64
CA PRO A 48 26.36 4.84 2.60
C PRO A 48 25.54 5.15 3.86
N PHE A 49 24.23 5.34 3.72
CA PHE A 49 23.34 5.63 4.84
C PHE A 49 23.12 4.41 5.74
N ARG A 50 23.04 3.21 5.16
CA ARG A 50 22.97 1.95 5.93
C ARG A 50 24.21 1.72 6.78
N GLY A 51 25.39 2.06 6.27
CA GLY A 51 26.64 1.99 7.04
C GLY A 51 26.62 2.92 8.27
N GLN A 52 26.10 4.14 8.12
CA GLN A 52 25.95 5.07 9.25
C GLN A 52 24.91 4.58 10.26
N VAL A 53 23.80 3.99 9.81
CA VAL A 53 22.79 3.40 10.70
C VAL A 53 23.36 2.19 11.45
N ASP A 54 24.13 1.32 10.80
CA ASP A 54 24.81 0.19 11.46
C ASP A 54 25.81 0.66 12.52
N ALA A 55 26.65 1.65 12.18
CA ALA A 55 27.58 2.26 13.12
C ALA A 55 26.87 2.88 14.34
N TRP A 56 25.74 3.55 14.12
CA TRP A 56 24.92 4.07 15.19
C TRP A 56 24.31 2.97 16.06
N ILE A 57 23.72 1.92 15.48
CA ILE A 57 23.19 0.77 16.23
C ILE A 57 24.29 0.15 17.10
N ARG A 58 25.51 0.00 16.57
CA ARG A 58 26.66 -0.49 17.33
C ARG A 58 27.04 0.42 18.50
N SER A 59 26.99 1.75 18.31
CA SER A 59 27.25 2.71 19.41
C SER A 59 26.21 2.64 20.53
N LEU A 60 24.96 2.23 20.23
CA LEU A 60 23.93 2.00 21.26
C LEU A 60 24.22 0.74 22.09
N ILE A 61 24.88 -0.26 21.51
CA ILE A 61 25.21 -1.53 22.16
C ILE A 61 26.57 -1.46 22.87
N ALA A 62 27.53 -0.71 22.31
CA ALA A 62 28.87 -0.48 22.84
C ALA A 62 29.10 1.04 23.00
N PRO A 63 28.77 1.63 24.16
CA PRO A 63 28.74 3.09 24.38
C PRO A 63 30.09 3.80 24.23
N GLU A 64 31.20 3.07 24.18
CA GLU A 64 32.54 3.64 24.04
C GLU A 64 32.85 4.12 22.62
N LEU A 65 32.01 3.79 21.64
CA LEU A 65 32.15 4.24 20.26
C LEU A 65 31.40 5.56 20.03
N PRO A 66 32.05 6.62 19.53
CA PRO A 66 31.35 7.84 19.16
C PRO A 66 30.37 7.56 18.02
N GLY A 67 29.10 7.91 18.22
CA GLY A 67 28.06 7.77 17.19
C GLY A 67 28.30 8.71 16.00
N PRO A 68 27.92 8.30 14.77
CA PRO A 68 28.10 9.15 13.60
C PRO A 68 27.21 10.40 13.67
N ALA A 69 27.81 11.57 13.41
CA ALA A 69 27.07 12.81 13.27
C ALA A 69 26.09 12.72 12.08
N GLY A 70 24.85 13.21 12.25
CA GLY A 70 23.85 13.25 11.18
C GLY A 70 23.08 11.95 10.95
N VAL A 71 23.15 10.96 11.86
CA VAL A 71 22.43 9.68 11.71
C VAL A 71 20.93 9.82 11.47
N GLY A 72 20.29 10.87 12.00
CA GLY A 72 18.86 11.11 11.81
C GLY A 72 18.46 11.22 10.33
N ALA A 73 19.26 11.94 9.53
CA ALA A 73 19.03 12.03 8.09
C ALA A 73 19.21 10.67 7.40
N SER A 74 20.22 9.91 7.83
CA SER A 74 20.51 8.57 7.32
C SER A 74 19.41 7.58 7.61
N VAL A 75 18.81 7.62 8.81
CA VAL A 75 17.64 6.81 9.16
C VAL A 75 16.46 7.16 8.26
N VAL A 76 16.18 8.45 8.04
CA VAL A 76 15.09 8.88 7.17
C VAL A 76 15.31 8.39 5.73
N VAL A 77 16.52 8.55 5.18
CA VAL A 77 16.85 8.07 3.83
C VAL A 77 16.70 6.56 3.73
N VAL A 78 17.19 5.80 4.71
CA VAL A 78 17.05 4.33 4.72
C VAL A 78 15.58 3.94 4.79
N LEU A 79 14.79 4.51 5.69
CA LEU A 79 13.36 4.19 5.81
C LEU A 79 12.60 4.50 4.51
N LEU A 80 12.89 5.63 3.86
CA LEU A 80 12.18 6.07 2.66
C LEU A 80 12.68 5.42 1.37
N CYS A 81 13.96 5.10 1.24
CA CYS A 81 14.58 4.71 -0.03
C CYS A 81 15.16 3.29 -0.05
N TRP A 82 15.31 2.63 1.10
CA TRP A 82 15.81 1.25 1.10
C TRP A 82 14.76 0.32 0.51
N THR A 83 15.16 -0.56 -0.42
CA THR A 83 14.26 -1.35 -1.26
C THR A 83 13.05 -1.97 -0.53
N PRO A 84 13.20 -2.75 0.55
CA PRO A 84 12.07 -3.37 1.21
C PRO A 84 11.12 -2.34 1.88
N THR A 85 11.66 -1.34 2.59
CA THR A 85 10.83 -0.33 3.27
C THR A 85 10.18 0.62 2.28
N ASN A 86 10.89 1.03 1.23
CA ASN A 86 10.37 1.83 0.15
C ASN A 86 9.21 1.14 -0.58
N ILE A 87 9.37 -0.14 -0.93
CA ILE A 87 8.31 -0.94 -1.58
C ILE A 87 7.09 -1.08 -0.64
N ALA A 88 7.32 -1.25 0.67
CA ALA A 88 6.24 -1.26 1.66
C ALA A 88 5.47 0.07 1.66
N LEU A 89 6.18 1.21 1.69
CA LEU A 89 5.56 2.54 1.66
C LEU A 89 4.79 2.79 0.35
N LEU A 90 5.37 2.41 -0.80
CA LEU A 90 4.71 2.49 -2.10
C LEU A 90 3.41 1.67 -2.13
N SER A 91 3.43 0.47 -1.54
CA SER A 91 2.25 -0.39 -1.41
C SER A 91 1.15 0.27 -0.59
N LEU A 92 1.51 0.85 0.56
CA LEU A 92 0.56 1.57 1.43
C LEU A 92 -0.06 2.78 0.73
N VAL A 93 0.76 3.62 0.09
CA VAL A 93 0.28 4.81 -0.63
C VAL A 93 -0.60 4.42 -1.82
N SER A 94 -0.24 3.35 -2.55
CA SER A 94 -1.06 2.82 -3.65
C SER A 94 -2.43 2.32 -3.18
N GLY A 95 -2.48 1.70 -1.99
CA GLY A 95 -3.74 1.32 -1.36
C GLY A 95 -4.64 2.51 -1.03
N VAL A 96 -4.06 3.56 -0.46
CA VAL A 96 -4.78 4.82 -0.19
C VAL A 96 -5.32 5.42 -1.49
N LEU A 97 -4.50 5.48 -2.54
CA LEU A 97 -4.93 5.93 -3.88
C LEU A 97 -6.08 5.09 -4.44
N GLY A 98 -6.06 3.77 -4.26
CA GLY A 98 -7.15 2.88 -4.69
C GLY A 98 -8.47 3.20 -3.99
N THR A 99 -8.43 3.42 -2.68
CA THR A 99 -9.62 3.82 -1.90
C THR A 99 -10.14 5.19 -2.32
N LEU A 100 -9.25 6.18 -2.49
CA LEU A 100 -9.64 7.52 -2.94
C LEU A 100 -10.22 7.49 -4.36
N GLY A 101 -9.64 6.69 -5.26
CA GLY A 101 -10.15 6.48 -6.63
C GLY A 101 -11.53 5.84 -6.64
N ARG A 102 -11.76 4.84 -5.79
CA ARG A 102 -13.10 4.24 -5.60
C ARG A 102 -14.11 5.28 -5.15
N SER A 103 -13.77 6.09 -4.14
CA SER A 103 -14.64 7.17 -3.65
C SER A 103 -14.92 8.26 -4.69
N ALA A 104 -14.07 8.43 -5.70
CA ALA A 104 -14.32 9.34 -6.83
C ALA A 104 -15.22 8.75 -7.91
N THR A 105 -15.36 7.42 -7.96
CA THR A 105 -16.24 6.73 -8.91
C THR A 105 -17.65 6.57 -8.33
N LEU A 106 -17.77 6.36 -7.01
CA LEU A 106 -19.03 6.11 -6.29
C LEU A 106 -19.94 7.35 -6.10
N SER A 107 -19.61 8.51 -6.65
CA SER A 107 -20.48 9.70 -6.51
C SER A 107 -21.71 9.70 -7.43
N ASP A 108 -21.90 8.67 -8.28
CA ASP A 108 -23.06 8.56 -9.18
C ASP A 108 -23.93 7.29 -8.97
N ASP A 109 -23.50 6.27 -8.21
CA ASP A 109 -24.28 5.05 -7.96
C ASP A 109 -24.39 4.74 -6.46
N GLU A 110 -25.60 4.89 -5.90
CA GLU A 110 -25.96 4.65 -4.49
C GLU A 110 -26.02 3.16 -4.09
N ASP A 111 -25.84 2.24 -5.04
CA ASP A 111 -25.95 0.81 -4.79
C ASP A 111 -24.61 0.13 -5.02
N SER A 112 -23.82 -0.09 -3.95
CA SER A 112 -23.29 -1.43 -3.62
C SER A 112 -22.21 -1.45 -2.54
N ALA A 113 -22.34 -2.47 -1.71
CA ALA A 113 -21.35 -3.10 -0.85
C ALA A 113 -21.07 -2.43 0.50
N GLU A 114 -21.84 -2.89 1.48
CA GLU A 114 -21.53 -3.14 2.89
C GLU A 114 -20.06 -3.59 3.13
N ILE A 115 -19.08 -2.71 2.92
CA ILE A 115 -17.66 -3.01 3.14
C ILE A 115 -16.96 -1.74 3.65
N ASP A 116 -16.61 -1.79 4.95
CA ASP A 116 -15.86 -0.80 5.74
C ASP A 116 -16.52 0.58 5.92
N THR A 117 -17.51 0.65 6.82
CA THR A 117 -18.18 1.91 7.20
C THR A 117 -17.38 2.76 8.20
N ILE A 118 -16.45 2.18 8.96
CA ILE A 118 -15.82 2.90 10.10
C ILE A 118 -14.55 3.68 9.70
N ASN A 119 -13.63 3.08 8.92
CA ASN A 119 -12.43 3.81 8.46
C ASN A 119 -11.85 3.24 7.14
N PRO A 120 -12.27 3.75 5.96
CA PRO A 120 -11.89 3.18 4.67
C PRO A 120 -10.39 3.32 4.36
N VAL A 121 -9.69 4.30 4.95
CA VAL A 121 -8.25 4.51 4.76
C VAL A 121 -7.45 3.49 5.56
N THR A 122 -7.79 3.30 6.83
CA THR A 122 -7.12 2.29 7.68
C THR A 122 -7.28 0.89 7.11
N SER A 123 -8.48 0.53 6.66
CA SER A 123 -8.68 -0.77 6.01
C SER A 123 -7.88 -0.91 4.71
N ALA A 124 -7.66 0.18 3.95
CA ALA A 124 -6.79 0.17 2.77
C ALA A 124 -5.32 -0.07 3.12
N LEU A 125 -4.83 0.55 4.19
CA LEU A 125 -3.48 0.36 4.70
C LEU A 125 -3.25 -1.09 5.14
N ILE A 126 -4.18 -1.67 5.91
CA ILE A 126 -4.09 -3.07 6.36
C ILE A 126 -4.12 -4.03 5.18
N ARG A 127 -5.03 -3.83 4.21
CA ARG A 127 -5.11 -4.64 2.98
C ARG A 127 -3.82 -4.60 2.19
N SER A 128 -3.25 -3.41 2.01
CA SER A 128 -2.02 -3.23 1.23
C SER A 128 -0.79 -3.76 1.97
N LEU A 129 -0.74 -3.61 3.30
CA LEU A 129 0.28 -4.23 4.14
C LEU A 129 0.23 -5.76 4.02
N PHE A 130 -0.97 -6.35 4.07
CA PHE A 130 -1.14 -7.79 3.90
C PHE A 130 -0.64 -8.27 2.54
N VAL A 131 -1.01 -7.58 1.46
CA VAL A 131 -0.53 -7.89 0.10
C VAL A 131 1.01 -7.80 0.02
N TYR A 132 1.59 -6.74 0.59
CA TYR A 132 3.05 -6.59 0.69
C TYR A 132 3.69 -7.77 1.43
N LEU A 133 3.15 -8.15 2.61
CA LEU A 133 3.68 -9.26 3.40
C LEU A 133 3.61 -10.59 2.66
N VAL A 134 2.50 -10.89 1.99
CA VAL A 134 2.37 -12.13 1.20
C VAL A 134 3.41 -12.18 0.09
N VAL A 135 3.60 -11.08 -0.65
CA VAL A 135 4.56 -11.03 -1.76
C VAL A 135 6.00 -11.09 -1.25
N ILE A 136 6.34 -10.31 -0.22
CA ILE A 136 7.70 -10.27 0.31
C ILE A 136 8.09 -11.59 0.98
N SER A 137 7.15 -12.27 1.64
CA SER A 137 7.37 -13.63 2.16
C SER A 137 7.65 -14.61 1.04
N GLY A 138 6.93 -14.54 -0.09
CA GLY A 138 7.22 -15.36 -1.26
C GLY A 138 8.61 -15.09 -1.84
N VAL A 139 8.99 -13.81 -1.96
CA VAL A 139 10.33 -13.42 -2.46
C VAL A 139 11.44 -13.93 -1.55
N LEU A 140 11.29 -13.81 -0.23
CA LEU A 140 12.27 -14.27 0.76
C LEU A 140 12.45 -15.79 0.78
N ILE A 141 11.45 -16.56 0.38
CA ILE A 141 11.55 -18.02 0.27
C ILE A 141 12.26 -18.44 -1.02
N ILE A 142 12.03 -17.70 -2.12
CA ILE A 142 12.53 -18.08 -3.45
C ILE A 142 13.98 -17.61 -3.65
N VAL A 143 14.35 -16.47 -3.07
CA VAL A 143 15.63 -15.81 -3.32
C VAL A 143 16.43 -15.76 -2.02
N GLU A 144 17.68 -16.22 -2.06
CA GLU A 144 18.56 -16.25 -0.88
C GLU A 144 19.03 -14.85 -0.45
N THR A 145 19.25 -13.92 -1.40
CA THR A 145 19.76 -12.56 -1.15
C THR A 145 18.99 -11.46 -1.90
N PRO A 146 17.66 -11.34 -1.70
CA PRO A 146 16.78 -10.52 -2.54
C PRO A 146 17.04 -9.02 -2.49
N PHE A 147 17.73 -8.52 -1.45
CA PHE A 147 17.93 -7.09 -1.20
C PHE A 147 19.39 -6.68 -1.12
N SER A 148 20.33 -7.56 -1.46
CA SER A 148 21.76 -7.27 -1.36
C SER A 148 22.22 -6.35 -2.50
N MET A 149 21.75 -6.59 -3.73
CA MET A 149 21.99 -5.75 -4.91
C MET A 149 20.88 -5.94 -5.96
N PRO A 150 19.64 -5.47 -5.72
CA PRO A 150 18.61 -5.54 -6.74
C PRO A 150 18.99 -4.64 -7.93
N THR A 151 18.90 -5.17 -9.15
CA THR A 151 19.04 -4.32 -10.34
C THR A 151 17.90 -3.31 -10.41
N GLN A 152 18.15 -2.12 -10.96
CA GLN A 152 17.13 -1.08 -11.11
C GLN A 152 15.89 -1.60 -11.86
N GLY A 153 16.10 -2.44 -12.88
CA GLY A 153 15.01 -3.09 -13.62
C GLY A 153 14.16 -4.05 -12.77
N GLN A 154 14.78 -4.83 -11.86
CA GLN A 154 14.05 -5.68 -10.93
C GLN A 154 13.25 -4.86 -9.92
N TYR A 155 13.84 -3.79 -9.38
CA TYR A 155 13.16 -2.86 -8.49
C TYR A 155 11.92 -2.25 -9.17
N VAL A 156 12.09 -1.65 -10.36
CA VAL A 156 10.99 -0.97 -11.08
C VAL A 156 9.83 -1.93 -11.34
N ARG A 157 10.12 -3.17 -11.77
CA ARG A 157 9.11 -4.20 -12.02
C ARG A 157 8.37 -4.59 -10.75
N LEU A 158 9.11 -4.87 -9.66
CA LEU A 158 8.53 -5.30 -8.39
C LEU A 158 7.71 -4.18 -7.75
N ALA A 159 8.27 -2.98 -7.64
CA ALA A 159 7.62 -1.81 -7.08
C ALA A 159 6.36 -1.42 -7.85
N GLY A 160 6.43 -1.42 -9.19
CA GLY A 160 5.29 -1.12 -10.05
C GLY A 160 4.18 -2.19 -9.95
N LEU A 161 4.54 -3.47 -10.04
CA LEU A 161 3.57 -4.57 -9.94
C LEU A 161 2.87 -4.59 -8.57
N LEU A 162 3.63 -4.41 -7.49
CA LEU A 162 3.07 -4.45 -6.14
C LEU A 162 2.20 -3.23 -5.84
N SER A 163 2.61 -2.05 -6.33
CA SER A 163 1.79 -0.84 -6.27
C SER A 163 0.45 -1.03 -6.98
N LEU A 164 0.47 -1.59 -8.20
CA LEU A 164 -0.75 -1.88 -8.97
C LEU A 164 -1.65 -2.88 -8.23
N LEU A 165 -1.08 -3.95 -7.68
CA LEU A 165 -1.83 -4.96 -6.94
C LEU A 165 -2.51 -4.35 -5.70
N CYS A 166 -1.78 -3.57 -4.91
CA CYS A 166 -2.32 -2.89 -3.73
C CYS A 166 -3.39 -1.86 -4.07
N PHE A 167 -3.20 -1.13 -5.18
CA PHE A 167 -4.21 -0.22 -5.73
C PHE A 167 -5.50 -0.96 -6.08
N VAL A 168 -5.42 -2.04 -6.88
CA VAL A 168 -6.59 -2.82 -7.32
C VAL A 168 -7.32 -3.46 -6.14
N VAL A 169 -6.59 -4.08 -5.22
CA VAL A 169 -7.16 -4.69 -4.00
C VAL A 169 -7.88 -3.66 -3.15
N SER A 170 -7.39 -2.42 -3.11
CA SER A 170 -8.02 -1.34 -2.34
C SER A 170 -9.14 -0.62 -3.08
N TYR A 171 -9.06 -0.56 -4.41
CA TYR A 171 -10.10 -0.04 -5.30
C TYR A 171 -11.33 -0.97 -5.32
N THR A 172 -11.14 -2.28 -5.18
CA THR A 172 -12.24 -3.27 -5.13
C THR A 172 -12.10 -4.18 -3.89
N PRO A 173 -12.60 -3.75 -2.72
CA PRO A 173 -12.46 -4.50 -1.45
C PRO A 173 -13.02 -5.92 -1.47
N SER A 174 -13.99 -6.22 -2.34
CA SER A 174 -14.55 -7.57 -2.48
C SER A 174 -13.53 -8.59 -2.99
N LEU A 175 -12.51 -8.16 -3.75
CA LEU A 175 -11.39 -9.02 -4.14
C LEU A 175 -10.59 -9.48 -2.92
N PHE A 176 -10.32 -8.57 -1.98
CA PHE A 176 -9.62 -8.91 -0.74
C PHE A 176 -10.41 -9.92 0.10
N ALA A 177 -11.71 -9.69 0.28
CA ALA A 177 -12.57 -10.61 1.02
C ALA A 177 -12.60 -12.01 0.39
N ARG A 178 -12.62 -12.10 -0.94
CA ARG A 178 -12.53 -13.38 -1.67
C ARG A 178 -11.18 -14.07 -1.46
N LEU A 179 -10.08 -13.33 -1.50
CA LEU A 179 -8.73 -13.87 -1.25
C LEU A 179 -8.57 -14.42 0.18
N LEU A 180 -9.08 -13.69 1.18
CA LEU A 180 -9.05 -14.15 2.57
C LEU A 180 -9.87 -15.44 2.77
N ARG A 181 -11.09 -15.48 2.21
CA ARG A 181 -11.94 -16.68 2.27
C ARG A 181 -11.28 -17.87 1.61
N ALA A 182 -10.75 -17.70 0.39
CA ALA A 182 -10.04 -18.77 -0.32
C ALA A 182 -8.81 -19.27 0.46
N SER A 183 -8.09 -18.37 1.14
CA SER A 183 -6.95 -18.73 1.98
C SER A 183 -7.38 -19.51 3.22
N ALA A 184 -8.44 -19.05 3.91
CA ALA A 184 -9.00 -19.74 5.08
C ALA A 184 -9.51 -21.14 4.73
N ASP A 185 -10.24 -21.28 3.62
CA ASP A 185 -10.73 -22.56 3.11
C ASP A 185 -9.58 -23.52 2.80
N SER A 186 -8.50 -23.01 2.21
CA SER A 186 -7.30 -23.79 1.89
C SER A 186 -6.59 -24.32 3.14
N VAL A 187 -6.53 -23.53 4.21
CA VAL A 187 -5.97 -23.95 5.51
C VAL A 187 -6.86 -25.00 6.16
N GLN A 188 -8.17 -24.78 6.22
CA GLN A 188 -9.12 -25.74 6.81
C GLN A 188 -9.10 -27.09 6.10
N ARG A 189 -9.01 -27.12 4.76
CA ARG A 189 -8.88 -28.36 3.98
C ARG A 189 -7.60 -29.14 4.32
N ARG A 190 -6.49 -28.44 4.59
CA ARG A 190 -5.22 -29.09 4.98
C ARG A 190 -5.26 -29.65 6.40
N VAL A 191 -5.89 -28.93 7.33
CA VAL A 191 -6.08 -29.38 8.71
C VAL A 191 -7.02 -30.59 8.76
N GLY A 192 -8.17 -30.53 8.09
CA GLY A 192 -9.13 -31.65 8.06
C GLY A 192 -8.63 -32.92 7.33
N ARG A 193 -7.63 -32.80 6.45
CA ARG A 193 -6.98 -33.96 5.80
C ARG A 193 -5.97 -34.66 6.70
N ASN A 194 -5.48 -34.00 7.74
CA ASN A 194 -4.45 -34.53 8.64
C ASN A 194 -5.02 -35.19 9.91
N ASP A 195 -6.35 -35.32 10.05
CA ASP A 195 -6.98 -36.14 11.09
C ASP A 195 -6.99 -37.62 10.65
N PRO A 196 -6.10 -38.50 11.17
CA PRO A 196 -6.04 -39.91 10.78
C PRO A 196 -7.09 -40.79 11.50
N GLY A 197 -8.09 -40.18 12.14
CA GLY A 197 -9.03 -40.85 13.06
C GLY A 197 -10.40 -41.22 12.47
N LYS A 198 -10.60 -41.10 11.16
CA LYS A 198 -11.83 -41.55 10.48
C LYS A 198 -11.48 -42.39 9.27
N SER A 199 -11.04 -43.62 9.53
CA SER A 199 -11.15 -44.75 8.59
C SER A 199 -12.19 -45.72 9.12
#